data_AF-A0A0Q9CAY6-F1
#
_entry.id   AF-A0A0Q9CAY6-F1
#
_cell.length_a   1.000
_cell.length_b   1.000
_cell.length_c   1.000
_cell.angle_alpha   90.00
_cell.angle_beta   90.00
_cell.angle_gamma   90.00
#
_symmetry.space_group_name_H-M   'P 1'
#
loop_
_entity.id
_entity.type
_entity.pdbx_description
1 polymer ?
#
loop_
_entity_poly.entity_id
_entity_poly.type
_entity_poly.pdbx_seq_one_letter_code
_entity_poly.pdbx_strand_id
1 'polypeptide(L)'
;MATQHLSLPAARDGASPAAQATQDPRSAQRNVRAHQRENGHSHAQREVASSHALWLLAVLAVTLVVGLLVSLVAPTASAVASSAPARTAALPHAVSAAVGQVDPAAPAPDAPAEPEAPAVTTPVTWGVRPADTVHGTDRPNYAYGLDPGTSLDDAIIVSNYTEGPLTFRVYAADGYMTEAGELDLLPAGEESQALGSWVTFEAEDVTIEGGGTAVVPFTVTVPADATPGDYAAGVVSSLLVENAEGVSVDRRLGSRMHLRVAGDLVPAVVVDDVSVTYDGTLNPFAAGSAVVTFTVTNDGNTRLAPGQSVRVAGPWGAGAQSAPRVDLPEMLPGTSLTRTVTVDGVWPLGRVKGSVTVSAEVVTAIGAADAAPLPVAPATGSASTFAVPWSALALLVLVVGGVVLQRRGARRRRASDERKVAEAVAQALKERDEQPVV
;
A
#
# COMPACT_ATOMS: atom_id res chain seq x y z
N MET A 1 -53.99 -37.59 -22.44
CA MET A 1 -55.34 -38.14 -22.66
C MET A 1 -56.31 -36.96 -22.57
N ALA A 2 -56.62 -36.23 -23.64
CA ALA A 2 -57.60 -36.60 -24.68
C ALA A 2 -58.82 -37.29 -24.02
N THR A 3 -60.05 -36.78 -24.08
CA THR A 3 -60.75 -36.39 -25.31
C THR A 3 -62.07 -35.67 -24.98
N GLN A 4 -62.58 -34.91 -25.97
CA GLN A 4 -64.00 -34.66 -26.29
C GLN A 4 -64.80 -33.69 -25.38
N HIS A 5 -65.69 -32.81 -25.87
CA HIS A 5 -66.58 -32.91 -27.03
C HIS A 5 -66.92 -31.51 -27.61
N LEU A 6 -66.91 -31.38 -28.94
CA LEU A 6 -67.65 -30.36 -29.69
C LEU A 6 -69.17 -30.67 -29.64
N SER A 7 -70.00 -29.61 -29.65
CA SER A 7 -71.17 -29.46 -30.53
C SER A 7 -71.91 -28.11 -30.32
N LEU A 8 -71.94 -27.29 -31.38
CA LEU A 8 -72.94 -26.26 -31.72
C LEU A 8 -74.30 -26.94 -32.07
N PRO A 9 -75.47 -26.28 -32.25
CA PRO A 9 -75.66 -24.96 -32.89
C PRO A 9 -76.92 -24.12 -32.47
N ALA A 10 -77.10 -23.02 -33.23
CA ALA A 10 -78.39 -22.42 -33.67
C ALA A 10 -78.94 -21.17 -32.96
N ALA A 11 -78.70 -20.04 -33.63
CA ALA A 11 -79.68 -19.05 -34.13
C ALA A 11 -80.77 -18.49 -33.19
N ARG A 12 -80.76 -17.16 -33.03
CA ARG A 12 -81.98 -16.37 -33.17
C ARG A 12 -81.70 -14.91 -33.54
N ASP A 13 -82.53 -14.46 -34.47
CA ASP A 13 -82.61 -13.16 -35.10
C ASP A 13 -82.86 -12.00 -34.12
N GLY A 14 -82.36 -10.83 -34.51
CA GLY A 14 -82.61 -9.57 -33.82
C GLY A 14 -82.17 -8.39 -34.68
N ALA A 15 -82.82 -8.23 -35.83
CA ALA A 15 -82.72 -7.05 -36.67
C ALA A 15 -83.20 -5.80 -35.92
N SER A 16 -82.45 -4.71 -36.00
CA SER A 16 -82.94 -3.36 -35.68
C SER A 16 -82.40 -2.38 -36.74
N PRO A 17 -83.20 -1.41 -37.20
CA PRO A 17 -83.10 -0.90 -38.56
C PRO A 17 -82.11 0.25 -38.72
N ALA A 18 -81.55 0.30 -39.92
CA ALA A 18 -80.72 1.37 -40.44
C ALA A 18 -81.50 2.70 -40.48
N ALA A 19 -81.03 3.69 -39.74
CA ALA A 19 -81.34 5.09 -39.96
C ALA A 19 -80.31 5.65 -40.96
N GLN A 20 -80.71 5.82 -42.22
CA GLN A 20 -79.97 6.60 -43.21
C GLN A 20 -80.02 8.08 -42.81
N ALA A 21 -78.95 8.56 -42.19
CA ALA A 21 -78.70 9.99 -42.03
C ALA A 21 -78.01 10.51 -43.30
N THR A 22 -78.69 11.41 -44.01
CA THR A 22 -78.15 12.23 -45.10
C THR A 22 -76.96 13.05 -44.57
N GLN A 23 -75.73 12.61 -44.83
CA GLN A 23 -74.52 13.35 -44.47
C GLN A 23 -74.25 14.47 -45.48
N ASP A 24 -74.42 15.71 -45.01
CA ASP A 24 -74.01 16.94 -45.71
C ASP A 24 -72.47 16.96 -45.90
N PRO A 25 -71.95 17.08 -47.13
CA PRO A 25 -70.50 17.04 -47.41
C PRO A 25 -69.69 18.16 -46.71
N ARG A 26 -70.34 19.22 -46.21
CA ARG A 26 -69.67 20.26 -45.39
C ARG A 26 -69.38 19.83 -43.95
N SER A 27 -70.09 18.83 -43.43
CA SER A 27 -69.88 18.30 -42.06
C SER A 27 -68.66 17.39 -41.96
N ALA A 28 -68.38 16.59 -43.00
CA ALA A 28 -67.23 15.70 -43.06
C ALA A 28 -65.88 16.46 -43.07
N GLN A 29 -65.79 17.58 -43.80
CA GLN A 29 -64.58 18.41 -43.81
C GLN A 29 -64.34 19.17 -42.49
N ARG A 30 -65.40 19.47 -41.73
CA ARG A 30 -65.31 20.12 -40.41
C ARG A 30 -64.79 19.15 -39.35
N ASN A 31 -65.22 17.88 -39.41
CA ASN A 31 -64.78 16.83 -38.49
C ASN A 31 -63.31 16.42 -38.72
N VAL A 32 -62.82 16.40 -39.96
CA VAL A 32 -61.40 16.13 -40.25
C VAL A 32 -60.49 17.24 -39.73
N ARG A 33 -60.90 18.52 -39.82
CA ARG A 33 -60.13 19.65 -39.27
C ARG A 33 -60.16 19.71 -37.73
N ALA A 34 -61.24 19.27 -37.11
CA ALA A 34 -61.33 19.16 -35.64
C ALA A 34 -60.41 18.05 -35.11
N HIS A 35 -60.43 16.85 -35.71
CA HIS A 35 -59.56 15.75 -35.30
C HIS A 35 -58.06 16.02 -35.53
N GLN A 36 -57.68 16.76 -36.58
CA GLN A 36 -56.28 17.15 -36.78
C GLN A 36 -55.79 18.20 -35.77
N ARG A 37 -56.66 19.12 -35.32
CA ARG A 37 -56.30 20.09 -34.27
C ARG A 37 -56.15 19.43 -32.90
N GLU A 38 -57.02 18.47 -32.57
CA GLU A 38 -57.01 17.80 -31.26
C GLU A 38 -55.82 16.83 -31.12
N ASN A 39 -55.47 16.10 -32.18
CA ASN A 39 -54.27 15.24 -32.18
C ASN A 39 -52.96 16.05 -32.12
N GLY A 40 -52.90 17.22 -32.76
CA GLY A 40 -51.71 18.10 -32.72
C GLY A 40 -51.42 18.69 -31.33
N HIS A 41 -52.45 19.05 -30.56
CA HIS A 41 -52.28 19.57 -29.19
C HIS A 41 -51.84 18.47 -28.21
N SER A 42 -52.34 17.24 -28.39
CA SER A 42 -51.97 16.10 -27.53
C SER A 42 -50.51 15.65 -27.71
N HIS A 43 -49.97 15.72 -28.93
CA HIS A 43 -48.57 15.41 -29.21
C HIS A 43 -47.62 16.49 -28.67
N ALA A 44 -47.95 17.77 -28.83
CA ALA A 44 -47.14 18.88 -28.31
C ALA A 44 -47.09 18.87 -26.76
N GLN A 45 -48.20 18.56 -26.07
CA GLN A 45 -48.21 18.46 -24.61
C GLN A 45 -47.41 17.26 -24.08
N ARG A 46 -47.40 16.12 -24.78
CA ARG A 46 -46.56 14.95 -24.40
C ARG A 46 -45.06 15.21 -24.59
N GLU A 47 -44.67 15.94 -25.64
CA GLU A 47 -43.27 16.31 -25.86
C GLU A 47 -42.75 17.31 -24.80
N VAL A 48 -43.57 18.29 -24.40
CA VAL A 48 -43.19 19.24 -23.35
C VAL A 48 -43.05 18.54 -21.99
N ALA A 49 -44.01 17.69 -21.60
CA ALA A 49 -43.96 16.96 -20.33
C ALA A 49 -42.73 16.03 -20.21
N SER A 50 -42.37 15.31 -21.27
CA SER A 50 -41.16 14.46 -21.30
C SER A 50 -39.86 15.27 -21.20
N SER A 51 -39.84 16.49 -21.77
CA SER A 51 -38.68 17.37 -21.70
C SER A 51 -38.46 17.97 -20.31
N HIS A 52 -39.53 18.26 -19.57
CA HIS A 52 -39.48 18.72 -18.18
C HIS A 52 -39.09 17.60 -17.23
N ALA A 53 -39.60 16.37 -17.43
CA ALA A 53 -39.21 15.20 -16.63
C ALA A 53 -37.72 14.85 -16.77
N LEU A 54 -37.18 14.91 -18.00
CA LEU A 54 -35.75 14.69 -18.24
C LEU A 54 -34.87 15.82 -17.69
N TRP A 55 -35.36 17.05 -17.67
CA TRP A 55 -34.65 18.17 -17.06
C TRP A 55 -34.64 18.06 -15.53
N LEU A 56 -35.75 17.65 -14.92
CA LEU A 56 -35.84 17.37 -13.50
C LEU A 56 -34.94 16.21 -13.08
N LEU A 57 -34.86 15.12 -13.86
CA LEU A 57 -33.94 14.01 -13.58
C LEU A 57 -32.46 14.42 -13.71
N ALA A 58 -32.12 15.28 -14.69
CA ALA A 58 -30.76 15.79 -14.84
C ALA A 58 -30.38 16.74 -13.70
N VAL A 59 -31.30 17.62 -13.27
CA VAL A 59 -31.07 18.48 -12.10
C VAL A 59 -30.96 17.63 -10.84
N LEU A 60 -31.82 16.64 -10.65
CA LEU A 60 -31.77 15.72 -9.51
C LEU A 60 -30.42 14.98 -9.44
N ALA A 61 -29.94 14.46 -10.57
CA ALA A 61 -28.64 13.79 -10.66
C ALA A 61 -27.48 14.73 -10.33
N VAL A 62 -27.50 15.98 -10.84
CA VAL A 62 -26.48 16.99 -10.52
C VAL A 62 -26.55 17.38 -9.04
N THR A 63 -27.74 17.61 -8.48
CA THR A 63 -27.89 17.93 -7.05
C THR A 63 -27.53 16.76 -6.14
N LEU A 64 -27.71 15.51 -6.58
CA LEU A 64 -27.33 14.34 -5.80
C LEU A 64 -25.81 14.14 -5.80
N VAL A 65 -25.14 14.40 -6.94
CA VAL A 65 -23.68 14.40 -7.04
C VAL A 65 -23.07 15.57 -6.24
N VAL A 66 -23.64 16.77 -6.32
CA VAL A 66 -23.19 17.94 -5.55
C VAL A 66 -23.49 17.78 -4.06
N GLY A 67 -24.64 17.22 -3.68
CA GLY A 67 -25.00 16.93 -2.29
C GLY A 67 -24.11 15.87 -1.65
N LEU A 68 -23.70 14.86 -2.43
CA LEU A 68 -22.70 13.87 -2.01
C LEU A 68 -21.33 14.53 -1.80
N LEU A 69 -20.91 15.41 -2.71
CA LEU A 69 -19.66 16.16 -2.60
C LEU A 69 -19.64 17.13 -1.40
N VAL A 70 -20.77 17.75 -1.05
CA VAL A 70 -20.88 18.66 0.11
C VAL A 70 -20.95 17.90 1.43
N SER A 71 -21.52 16.68 1.45
CA SER A 71 -21.62 15.87 2.67
C SER A 71 -20.29 15.21 3.06
N LEU A 72 -19.36 15.00 2.12
CA LEU A 72 -18.00 14.51 2.41
C LEU A 72 -17.02 15.61 2.87
N VAL A 73 -17.43 16.89 2.86
CA VAL A 73 -16.61 18.04 3.28
C VAL A 73 -17.02 18.57 4.66
N ALA A 74 -18.00 17.95 5.34
CA ALA A 74 -18.33 18.33 6.71
C ALA A 74 -17.22 17.88 7.69
N PRO A 75 -16.53 18.79 8.38
CA PRO A 75 -15.55 18.40 9.39
C PRO A 75 -16.28 17.90 10.64
N THR A 76 -16.03 16.66 11.04
CA THR A 76 -16.35 16.20 12.39
C THR A 76 -15.42 16.90 13.36
N ALA A 77 -15.87 18.02 13.91
CA ALA A 77 -15.27 18.63 15.09
C ALA A 77 -15.54 17.72 16.29
N SER A 78 -14.49 17.14 16.86
CA SER A 78 -14.45 16.75 18.26
C SER A 78 -13.15 17.29 18.84
N ALA A 79 -13.32 18.27 19.72
CA ALA A 79 -12.27 18.89 20.50
C ALA A 79 -11.95 18.05 21.75
N VAL A 80 -10.72 18.25 22.25
CA VAL A 80 -10.20 18.22 23.64
C VAL A 80 -8.75 17.70 23.54
N ALA A 81 -7.77 18.59 23.38
CA ALA A 81 -6.99 19.31 24.40
C ALA A 81 -5.78 18.51 24.94
N SER A 82 -4.55 18.95 24.66
CA SER A 82 -3.65 19.54 25.67
C SER A 82 -2.30 20.04 25.09
N SER A 83 -2.01 21.32 25.37
CA SER A 83 -0.74 22.01 25.73
C SER A 83 0.65 21.70 25.10
N ALA A 84 1.18 22.77 24.44
CA ALA A 84 2.51 23.41 24.60
C ALA A 84 3.79 22.80 23.94
N PRO A 85 4.94 23.54 23.86
CA PRO A 85 5.14 24.74 23.04
C PRO A 85 6.38 24.70 22.10
N ALA A 86 6.34 25.64 21.15
CA ALA A 86 7.33 26.13 20.17
C ALA A 86 8.84 25.89 20.36
N ARG A 87 9.51 25.48 19.27
CA ARG A 87 10.83 25.99 18.86
C ARG A 87 10.92 26.17 17.33
N THR A 88 11.54 27.29 16.97
CA THR A 88 11.59 27.97 15.67
C THR A 88 12.61 27.34 14.74
N ALA A 89 12.25 27.08 13.48
CA ALA A 89 13.17 26.72 12.40
C ALA A 89 13.46 27.95 11.52
N ALA A 90 14.74 28.19 11.23
CA ALA A 90 15.21 29.22 10.30
C ALA A 90 15.68 28.58 8.99
N LEU A 91 15.39 29.30 7.90
CA LEU A 91 15.52 28.95 6.48
C LEU A 91 16.98 28.92 5.98
N PRO A 92 17.27 28.25 4.84
CA PRO A 92 18.52 28.41 4.11
C PRO A 92 18.41 29.53 3.05
N HIS A 93 19.44 30.38 2.97
CA HIS A 93 19.66 31.29 1.83
C HIS A 93 20.87 30.81 1.01
N ALA A 94 20.61 30.59 -0.28
CA ALA A 94 21.61 30.44 -1.32
C ALA A 94 22.18 31.81 -1.70
N VAL A 95 23.49 31.89 -1.96
CA VAL A 95 24.13 33.03 -2.61
C VAL A 95 24.88 32.55 -3.85
N SER A 96 24.59 33.22 -4.94
CA SER A 96 25.13 33.07 -6.29
C SER A 96 26.22 34.13 -6.54
N ALA A 97 27.32 33.76 -7.20
CA ALA A 97 28.16 34.67 -7.98
C ALA A 97 29.04 33.83 -8.94
N ALA A 98 28.73 33.81 -10.24
CA ALA A 98 29.27 34.71 -11.28
C ALA A 98 30.62 34.21 -11.84
N VAL A 99 30.53 33.48 -12.96
CA VAL A 99 31.68 33.06 -13.78
C VAL A 99 31.95 34.15 -14.83
N GLY A 100 33.13 34.76 -14.76
CA GLY A 100 33.69 35.62 -15.80
C GLY A 100 34.70 34.83 -16.63
N GLN A 101 34.51 34.84 -17.95
CA GLN A 101 35.36 34.19 -18.95
C GLN A 101 36.41 35.20 -19.47
N VAL A 102 37.70 34.83 -19.46
CA VAL A 102 38.76 35.49 -20.25
C VAL A 102 39.73 34.43 -20.78
N ASP A 103 40.17 34.67 -22.02
CA ASP A 103 40.83 33.84 -23.06
C ASP A 103 42.08 32.98 -22.71
N PRO A 104 42.44 32.02 -23.61
CA PRO A 104 43.60 31.15 -23.49
C PRO A 104 44.85 31.72 -24.18
N ALA A 105 46.03 31.57 -23.57
CA ALA A 105 47.35 31.29 -24.20
C ALA A 105 48.52 31.82 -23.35
N ALA A 106 49.31 30.90 -22.76
CA ALA A 106 50.78 30.92 -22.68
C ALA A 106 51.27 29.73 -21.81
N PRO A 107 52.27 28.96 -22.24
CA PRO A 107 52.84 27.87 -21.43
C PRO A 107 54.04 28.38 -20.59
N ALA A 108 54.08 28.07 -19.30
CA ALA A 108 55.23 28.25 -18.41
C ALA A 108 55.09 27.32 -17.18
N PRO A 109 56.20 26.93 -16.52
CA PRO A 109 56.78 25.60 -16.55
C PRO A 109 56.39 24.69 -15.37
N ASP A 110 56.61 23.39 -15.55
CA ASP A 110 56.46 22.32 -14.56
C ASP A 110 57.08 22.69 -13.21
N ALA A 111 56.22 22.90 -12.20
CA ALA A 111 56.60 22.72 -10.81
C ALA A 111 56.67 21.21 -10.54
N PRO A 112 57.72 20.67 -9.90
CA PRO A 112 57.76 19.26 -9.56
C PRO A 112 56.61 18.99 -8.59
N ALA A 113 55.69 18.10 -8.99
CA ALA A 113 54.74 17.53 -8.06
C ALA A 113 55.53 16.79 -6.98
N GLU A 114 55.42 17.25 -5.73
CA GLU A 114 55.78 16.39 -4.60
C GLU A 114 54.95 15.11 -4.74
N PRO A 115 55.58 13.92 -4.70
CA PRO A 115 54.81 12.70 -4.69
C PRO A 115 53.99 12.69 -3.40
N GLU A 116 52.67 12.87 -3.51
CA GLU A 116 51.74 12.37 -2.51
C GLU A 116 52.10 10.90 -2.31
N ALA A 117 52.73 10.61 -1.17
CA ALA A 117 52.91 9.25 -0.73
C ALA A 117 51.51 8.63 -0.72
N PRO A 118 51.29 7.47 -1.36
CA PRO A 118 50.01 6.80 -1.25
C PRO A 118 49.79 6.58 0.25
N ALA A 119 48.69 7.09 0.79
CA ALA A 119 48.21 6.67 2.09
C ALA A 119 47.97 5.16 1.96
N VAL A 120 48.96 4.37 2.36
CA VAL A 120 48.87 2.93 2.41
C VAL A 120 47.93 2.65 3.57
N THR A 121 46.62 2.72 3.32
CA THR A 121 45.63 2.13 4.21
C THR A 121 45.84 0.64 4.07
N THR A 122 46.74 0.06 4.87
CA THR A 122 46.95 -1.38 4.89
C THR A 122 45.58 -2.03 5.08
N PRO A 123 45.12 -2.86 4.14
CA PRO A 123 43.79 -3.44 4.23
C PRO A 123 43.77 -4.42 5.40
N VAL A 124 43.21 -3.99 6.54
CA VAL A 124 43.03 -4.85 7.70
C VAL A 124 42.01 -5.93 7.36
N THR A 125 42.43 -7.19 7.50
CA THR A 125 41.61 -8.37 7.19
C THR A 125 41.74 -9.36 8.34
N TRP A 126 40.62 -9.74 8.94
CA TRP A 126 40.56 -10.77 9.98
C TRP A 126 39.26 -11.57 9.85
N GLY A 127 39.22 -12.74 10.49
CA GLY A 127 38.06 -13.62 10.49
C GLY A 127 37.64 -14.00 11.90
N VAL A 128 36.36 -14.31 12.05
CA VAL A 128 35.79 -14.86 13.28
C VAL A 128 34.94 -16.08 12.97
N ARG A 129 34.96 -17.07 13.85
CA ARG A 129 34.05 -18.22 13.80
C ARG A 129 33.90 -18.86 15.19
N PRO A 130 32.80 -19.59 15.44
CA PRO A 130 32.71 -20.51 16.56
C PRO A 130 33.87 -21.52 16.58
N ALA A 131 34.38 -21.82 17.77
CA ALA A 131 35.32 -22.91 17.97
C ALA A 131 34.63 -24.28 17.84
N ASP A 132 35.40 -25.32 17.57
CA ASP A 132 34.90 -26.69 17.67
C ASP A 132 34.92 -27.11 19.15
N THR A 133 33.74 -27.42 19.70
CA THR A 133 33.57 -27.76 21.12
C THR A 133 32.60 -28.92 21.28
N VAL A 134 32.24 -29.26 22.52
CA VAL A 134 31.19 -30.25 22.81
C VAL A 134 29.83 -29.86 22.22
N HIS A 135 29.65 -28.58 21.88
CA HIS A 135 28.42 -28.04 21.30
C HIS A 135 28.36 -28.15 19.76
N GLY A 136 29.40 -28.71 19.13
CA GLY A 136 29.43 -29.04 17.71
C GLY A 136 30.71 -28.58 17.00
N THR A 137 30.84 -29.00 15.74
CA THR A 137 31.98 -28.71 14.85
C THR A 137 31.54 -27.88 13.65
N ASP A 138 32.42 -27.02 13.14
CA ASP A 138 32.21 -26.17 11.94
C ASP A 138 30.90 -25.38 11.98
N ARG A 139 30.54 -24.89 13.18
CA ARG A 139 29.29 -24.20 13.41
C ARG A 139 29.31 -22.82 12.76
N PRO A 140 28.28 -22.44 11.99
CA PRO A 140 28.22 -21.09 11.40
C PRO A 140 27.86 -20.02 12.44
N ASN A 141 27.14 -20.41 13.50
CA ASN A 141 26.63 -19.54 14.57
C ASN A 141 26.47 -20.37 15.86
N TYR A 142 26.23 -19.69 16.98
CA TYR A 142 25.92 -20.33 18.25
C TYR A 142 24.40 -20.51 18.40
N ALA A 143 23.98 -21.70 18.83
CA ALA A 143 22.60 -21.94 19.22
C ALA A 143 22.55 -22.90 20.40
N TYR A 144 21.82 -22.51 21.44
CA TYR A 144 21.76 -23.24 22.71
C TYR A 144 20.33 -23.39 23.22
N GLY A 145 20.13 -24.42 24.04
CA GLY A 145 18.98 -24.54 24.93
C GLY A 145 19.51 -24.76 26.34
N LEU A 146 19.09 -23.93 27.29
CA LEU A 146 19.55 -23.98 28.68
C LEU A 146 18.37 -23.83 29.65
N ASP A 147 18.48 -24.45 30.82
CA ASP A 147 17.57 -24.20 31.93
C ASP A 147 17.96 -22.89 32.65
N PRO A 148 17.00 -22.16 33.26
CA PRO A 148 17.31 -21.01 34.11
C PRO A 148 18.34 -21.38 35.19
N GLY A 149 19.32 -20.50 35.43
CA GLY A 149 20.36 -20.69 36.45
C GLY A 149 21.51 -21.61 36.03
N THR A 150 21.53 -22.10 34.78
CA THR A 150 22.61 -22.95 34.26
C THR A 150 23.62 -22.15 33.45
N SER A 151 24.83 -22.71 33.33
CA SER A 151 25.90 -22.13 32.53
C SER A 151 26.45 -23.13 31.53
N LEU A 152 27.03 -22.62 30.44
CA LEU A 152 27.85 -23.39 29.50
C LEU A 152 29.12 -22.62 29.15
N ASP A 153 30.14 -23.35 28.71
CA ASP A 153 31.40 -22.79 28.21
C ASP A 153 31.54 -23.05 26.72
N ASP A 154 31.96 -22.04 25.97
CA ASP A 154 32.25 -22.16 24.55
C ASP A 154 33.38 -21.18 24.18
N ALA A 155 33.73 -21.09 22.90
CA ALA A 155 34.80 -20.20 22.47
C ALA A 155 34.58 -19.63 21.06
N ILE A 156 35.13 -18.44 20.84
CA ILE A 156 35.26 -17.82 19.53
C ILE A 156 36.71 -17.92 19.05
N ILE A 157 36.90 -18.23 17.78
CA ILE A 157 38.19 -18.22 17.11
C ILE A 157 38.31 -16.91 16.35
N VAL A 158 39.40 -16.17 16.61
CA VAL A 158 39.74 -14.94 15.91
C VAL A 158 41.05 -15.16 15.15
N SER A 159 41.03 -14.92 13.83
CA SER A 159 42.18 -15.13 12.95
C SER A 159 42.64 -13.81 12.34
N ASN A 160 43.89 -13.43 12.57
CA ASN A 160 44.51 -12.25 11.98
C ASN A 160 45.16 -12.63 10.64
N TYR A 161 44.65 -12.12 9.52
CA TYR A 161 45.19 -12.40 8.19
C TYR A 161 46.15 -11.31 7.69
N THR A 162 46.50 -10.34 8.54
CA THR A 162 47.50 -9.32 8.24
C THR A 162 48.91 -9.78 8.62
N GLU A 163 49.93 -9.04 8.20
CA GLU A 163 51.34 -9.36 8.53
C GLU A 163 51.77 -8.85 9.92
N GLY A 164 51.07 -7.85 10.48
CA GLY A 164 51.39 -7.25 11.76
C GLY A 164 50.47 -7.70 12.89
N PRO A 165 50.87 -7.48 14.16
CA PRO A 165 50.00 -7.76 15.29
C PRO A 165 48.78 -6.84 15.28
N LEU A 166 47.61 -7.40 15.62
CA LEU A 166 46.37 -6.67 15.83
C LEU A 166 45.83 -6.98 17.22
N THR A 167 45.34 -5.95 17.92
CA THR A 167 44.63 -6.11 19.19
C THR A 167 43.14 -6.00 18.94
N PHE A 168 42.41 -7.08 19.18
CA PHE A 168 40.97 -7.14 19.05
C PHE A 168 40.31 -7.01 20.40
N ARG A 169 39.22 -6.24 20.46
CA ARG A 169 38.30 -6.30 21.59
C ARG A 169 37.25 -7.38 21.34
N VAL A 170 37.02 -8.25 22.31
CA VAL A 170 36.01 -9.32 22.27
C VAL A 170 34.97 -9.10 23.35
N TYR A 171 33.70 -9.22 22.97
CA TYR A 171 32.56 -9.02 23.87
C TYR A 171 31.31 -9.65 23.26
N ALA A 172 30.24 -9.70 24.04
CA ALA A 172 28.92 -10.02 23.56
C ALA A 172 28.00 -8.80 23.61
N ALA A 173 27.01 -8.78 22.72
CA ALA A 173 26.00 -7.74 22.67
C ALA A 173 24.64 -8.33 22.33
N ASP A 174 23.58 -7.76 22.89
CA ASP A 174 22.21 -8.14 22.54
C ASP A 174 21.94 -7.94 21.06
N GLY A 175 21.14 -8.85 20.50
CA GLY A 175 20.67 -8.80 19.14
C GLY A 175 19.31 -8.12 19.05
N TYR A 176 19.15 -7.23 18.08
CA TYR A 176 17.90 -6.56 17.78
C TYR A 176 17.57 -6.66 16.29
N MET A 177 16.30 -6.45 15.93
CA MET A 177 15.87 -6.49 14.54
C MET A 177 15.89 -5.08 13.95
N THR A 178 16.56 -4.92 12.80
CA THR A 178 16.52 -3.68 12.02
C THR A 178 15.16 -3.50 11.33
N GLU A 179 14.89 -2.30 10.82
CA GLU A 179 13.67 -2.03 10.02
C GLU A 179 13.57 -2.90 8.76
N ALA A 180 14.70 -3.34 8.21
CA ALA A 180 14.74 -4.27 7.09
C ALA A 180 14.31 -5.70 7.47
N GLY A 181 14.31 -6.01 8.78
CA GLY A 181 14.11 -7.34 9.33
C GLY A 181 15.40 -8.16 9.37
N GLU A 182 16.56 -7.51 9.52
CA GLU A 182 17.83 -8.20 9.73
C GLU A 182 18.20 -8.19 11.21
N LEU A 183 18.87 -9.24 11.69
CA LEU A 183 19.45 -9.24 13.03
C LEU A 183 20.74 -8.40 13.02
N ASP A 184 20.79 -7.39 13.88
CA ASP A 184 21.97 -6.59 14.17
C ASP A 184 22.26 -6.60 15.67
N LEU A 185 23.45 -6.13 16.08
CA LEU A 185 23.95 -6.21 17.44
C LEU A 185 24.20 -4.82 18.03
N LEU A 186 23.88 -4.63 19.31
CA LEU A 186 24.14 -3.38 20.00
C LEU A 186 25.64 -3.00 19.92
N PRO A 187 25.99 -1.70 19.76
CA PRO A 187 27.36 -1.22 19.82
C PRO A 187 28.00 -1.45 21.20
N ALA A 188 29.34 -1.55 21.27
CA ALA A 188 30.05 -1.80 22.52
C ALA A 188 29.82 -0.75 23.62
N GLY A 189 29.37 0.45 23.26
CA GLY A 189 29.03 1.52 24.19
C GLY A 189 27.60 1.48 24.72
N GLU A 190 26.77 0.55 24.24
CA GLU A 190 25.39 0.38 24.68
C GLU A 190 25.26 -0.88 25.54
N GLU A 191 24.58 -0.74 26.67
CA GLU A 191 24.50 -1.79 27.68
C GLU A 191 23.50 -2.87 27.25
N SER A 192 23.96 -4.11 27.18
CA SER A 192 23.08 -5.27 26.97
C SER A 192 22.32 -5.61 28.25
N GLN A 193 21.06 -6.01 28.11
CA GLN A 193 20.12 -6.33 29.20
C GLN A 193 19.61 -7.77 29.15
N ALA A 194 19.90 -8.50 28.07
CA ALA A 194 19.47 -9.87 27.85
C ALA A 194 20.67 -10.78 27.59
N LEU A 195 20.61 -11.65 26.57
CA LEU A 195 21.60 -12.69 26.33
C LEU A 195 23.04 -12.17 26.21
N GLY A 196 23.25 -10.98 25.64
CA GLY A 196 24.57 -10.35 25.58
C GLY A 196 25.17 -10.09 26.97
N SER A 197 24.35 -9.75 27.96
CA SER A 197 24.79 -9.53 29.34
C SER A 197 25.11 -10.82 30.09
N TRP A 198 24.68 -11.98 29.57
CA TRP A 198 24.89 -13.29 30.18
C TRP A 198 26.22 -13.92 29.77
N VAL A 199 26.92 -13.33 28.81
CA VAL A 199 28.19 -13.83 28.29
C VAL A 199 29.36 -13.09 28.93
N THR A 200 30.30 -13.84 29.48
CA THR A 200 31.51 -13.30 30.10
C THR A 200 32.76 -13.89 29.44
N PHE A 201 33.74 -13.03 29.16
CA PHE A 201 35.06 -13.41 28.64
C PHE A 201 36.09 -13.36 29.77
N GLU A 202 37.10 -14.24 29.72
CA GLU A 202 38.24 -14.16 30.65
C GLU A 202 39.14 -12.95 30.34
N ALA A 203 39.24 -12.59 29.06
CA ALA A 203 39.99 -11.43 28.59
C ALA A 203 39.20 -10.74 27.47
N GLU A 204 38.98 -9.43 27.62
CA GLU A 204 38.28 -8.60 26.62
C GLU A 204 39.19 -8.08 25.52
N ASP A 205 40.50 -8.01 25.74
CA ASP A 205 41.49 -7.56 24.75
C ASP A 205 42.44 -8.70 24.40
N VAL A 206 42.54 -9.01 23.11
CA VAL A 206 43.31 -10.14 22.59
C VAL A 206 44.23 -9.66 21.47
N THR A 207 45.53 -9.65 21.74
CA THR A 207 46.56 -9.36 20.73
C THR A 207 46.95 -10.63 19.99
N ILE A 208 46.85 -10.60 18.65
CA ILE A 208 47.15 -11.72 17.77
C ILE A 208 48.19 -11.28 16.76
N GLU A 209 49.33 -11.96 16.75
CA GLU A 209 50.40 -11.75 15.77
C GLU A 209 49.91 -11.95 14.32
N GLY A 210 50.66 -11.39 13.37
CA GLY A 210 50.35 -11.52 11.95
C GLY A 210 50.27 -12.98 11.49
N GLY A 211 49.23 -13.34 10.73
CA GLY A 211 48.94 -14.72 10.33
C GLY A 211 48.50 -15.64 11.48
N GLY A 212 48.41 -15.13 12.71
CA GLY A 212 48.08 -15.88 13.91
C GLY A 212 46.58 -16.14 14.07
N THR A 213 46.24 -16.99 15.05
CA THR A 213 44.86 -17.27 15.45
C THR A 213 44.83 -17.46 16.96
N ALA A 214 43.79 -16.91 17.61
CA ALA A 214 43.53 -17.10 19.03
C ALA A 214 42.17 -17.76 19.24
N VAL A 215 42.11 -18.67 20.20
CA VAL A 215 40.86 -19.22 20.74
C VAL A 215 40.55 -18.44 22.00
N VAL A 216 39.42 -17.75 22.02
CA VAL A 216 38.99 -16.91 23.13
C VAL A 216 37.79 -17.59 23.81
N PRO A 217 37.97 -18.14 25.03
CA PRO A 217 36.89 -18.78 25.76
C PRO A 217 35.91 -17.74 26.32
N PHE A 218 34.65 -18.14 26.40
CA PHE A 218 33.59 -17.41 27.09
C PHE A 218 32.64 -18.37 27.80
N THR A 219 32.01 -17.87 28.85
CA THR A 219 30.96 -18.58 29.58
C THR A 219 29.63 -17.85 29.37
N VAL A 220 28.57 -18.60 29.09
CA VAL A 220 27.19 -18.09 29.09
C VAL A 220 26.53 -18.55 30.38
N THR A 221 26.05 -17.62 31.21
CA THR A 221 25.35 -17.93 32.47
C THR A 221 23.94 -17.37 32.43
N VAL A 222 22.95 -18.26 32.29
CA VAL A 222 21.54 -17.87 32.29
C VAL A 222 21.12 -17.53 33.72
N PRO A 223 20.59 -16.32 33.99
CA PRO A 223 20.07 -15.98 35.31
C PRO A 223 19.02 -16.98 35.80
N ALA A 224 18.96 -17.20 37.11
CA ALA A 224 17.98 -18.13 37.71
C ALA A 224 16.54 -17.64 37.57
N ASP A 225 16.35 -16.33 37.41
CA ASP A 225 15.07 -15.64 37.19
C ASP A 225 14.83 -15.30 35.71
N ALA A 226 15.67 -15.78 34.79
CA ALA A 226 15.46 -15.58 33.36
C ALA A 226 14.10 -16.15 32.94
N THR A 227 13.31 -15.34 32.25
CA THR A 227 12.01 -15.80 31.75
C THR A 227 12.19 -16.84 30.64
N PRO A 228 11.34 -17.89 30.57
CA PRO A 228 11.36 -18.83 29.46
C PRO A 228 11.14 -18.14 28.12
N GLY A 229 11.83 -18.59 27.09
CA GLY A 229 11.74 -17.99 25.76
C GLY A 229 13.06 -17.99 24.98
N ASP A 230 13.03 -17.39 23.80
CA ASP A 230 14.18 -17.22 22.94
C ASP A 230 14.81 -15.84 23.10
N TYR A 231 16.14 -15.84 23.14
CA TYR A 231 16.96 -14.64 23.20
C TYR A 231 17.98 -14.66 22.05
N ALA A 232 18.36 -13.47 21.60
CA ALA A 232 19.37 -13.29 20.57
C ALA A 232 20.46 -12.32 21.03
N ALA A 233 21.68 -12.64 20.65
CA ALA A 233 22.88 -11.87 20.88
C ALA A 233 23.88 -12.15 19.76
N GLY A 234 25.08 -11.61 19.88
CA GLY A 234 26.22 -12.06 19.11
C GLY A 234 27.50 -11.92 19.91
N VAL A 235 28.47 -12.76 19.57
CA VAL A 235 29.84 -12.62 20.06
C VAL A 235 30.64 -11.88 19.00
N VAL A 236 31.22 -10.76 19.39
CA VAL A 236 31.80 -9.77 18.50
C VAL A 236 33.29 -9.64 18.76
N SER A 237 34.06 -9.56 17.68
CA SER A 237 35.41 -9.02 17.64
C SER A 237 35.36 -7.63 17.00
N SER A 238 35.76 -6.62 17.76
CA SER A 238 36.01 -5.24 17.31
C SER A 238 37.48 -5.01 17.05
N LEU A 239 37.76 -4.17 16.06
CA LEU A 239 39.05 -3.53 15.87
C LEU A 239 38.83 -2.02 15.70
N LEU A 240 39.41 -1.25 16.61
CA LEU A 240 39.45 0.21 16.48
C LEU A 240 40.61 0.60 15.56
N VAL A 241 40.30 1.26 14.45
CA VAL A 241 41.29 1.76 13.49
C VAL A 241 41.25 3.28 13.49
N GLU A 242 42.36 3.92 13.84
CA GLU A 242 42.52 5.37 13.72
C GLU A 242 43.03 5.72 12.32
N ASN A 243 42.34 6.61 11.62
CA ASN A 243 42.76 7.12 10.33
C ASN A 243 43.72 8.32 10.50
N ALA A 244 44.48 8.65 9.46
CA ALA A 244 45.46 9.75 9.45
C ALA A 244 44.87 11.14 9.79
N GLU A 245 43.56 11.29 9.65
CA GLU A 245 42.79 12.51 9.96
C GLU A 245 42.30 12.56 11.43
N GLY A 246 42.69 11.58 12.26
CA GLY A 246 42.28 11.49 13.68
C GLY A 246 40.88 10.93 13.91
N VAL A 247 40.24 10.38 12.87
CA VAL A 247 38.94 9.71 12.97
C VAL A 247 39.16 8.24 13.33
N SER A 248 38.55 7.78 14.42
CA SER A 248 38.53 6.36 14.79
C SER A 248 37.31 5.65 14.20
N VAL A 249 37.54 4.50 13.58
CA VAL A 249 36.52 3.64 12.99
C VAL A 249 36.56 2.30 13.72
N ASP A 250 35.46 1.95 14.39
CA ASP A 250 35.28 0.63 14.98
C ASP A 250 34.76 -0.34 13.91
N ARG A 251 35.58 -1.32 13.54
CA ARG A 251 35.20 -2.35 12.58
C ARG A 251 34.87 -3.64 13.33
N ARG A 252 33.70 -4.22 13.06
CA ARG A 252 33.12 -5.28 13.88
C ARG A 252 32.82 -6.51 13.02
N LEU A 253 33.25 -7.67 13.49
CA LEU A 253 32.84 -8.97 12.96
C LEU A 253 32.33 -9.82 14.11
N GLY A 254 31.23 -10.53 13.92
CA GLY A 254 30.66 -11.35 14.97
C GLY A 254 29.89 -12.55 14.45
N SER A 255 29.70 -13.52 15.34
CA SER A 255 28.84 -14.69 15.11
C SER A 255 27.57 -14.54 15.93
N ARG A 256 26.43 -14.87 15.32
CA ARG A 256 25.13 -14.77 15.97
C ARG A 256 25.03 -15.82 17.07
N MET A 257 24.32 -15.49 18.14
CA MET A 257 24.01 -16.39 19.24
C MET A 257 22.51 -16.38 19.48
N HIS A 258 21.92 -17.57 19.45
CA HIS A 258 20.54 -17.78 19.85
C HIS A 258 20.49 -18.70 21.05
N LEU A 259 19.72 -18.34 22.07
CA LEU A 259 19.56 -19.17 23.26
C LEU A 259 18.09 -19.29 23.60
N ARG A 260 17.62 -20.53 23.76
CA ARG A 260 16.29 -20.83 24.29
C ARG A 260 16.39 -21.18 25.78
N VAL A 261 15.81 -20.35 26.63
CA VAL A 261 15.62 -20.66 28.04
C VAL A 261 14.41 -21.60 28.18
N ALA A 262 14.61 -22.74 28.83
CA ALA A 262 13.58 -23.75 29.02
C ALA A 262 12.43 -23.26 29.91
N GLY A 263 11.22 -23.75 29.62
CA GLY A 263 9.99 -23.44 30.36
C GLY A 263 8.80 -23.30 29.41
N ASP A 264 7.75 -22.61 29.86
CA ASP A 264 6.52 -22.46 29.11
C ASP A 264 6.71 -21.50 27.91
N LEU A 265 6.61 -22.06 26.70
CA LEU A 265 6.68 -21.30 25.46
C LEU A 265 5.28 -20.83 25.06
N VAL A 266 5.15 -19.53 24.83
CA VAL A 266 3.93 -18.81 24.49
C VAL A 266 4.16 -18.07 23.16
N PRO A 267 4.12 -18.76 22.01
CA PRO A 267 4.24 -18.11 20.72
C PRO A 267 3.00 -17.28 20.41
N ALA A 268 3.19 -16.02 20.04
CA ALA A 268 2.09 -15.14 19.66
C ALA A 268 2.55 -14.13 18.59
N VAL A 269 1.70 -13.94 17.59
CA VAL A 269 1.88 -12.92 16.56
C VAL A 269 0.65 -12.04 16.54
N VAL A 270 0.84 -10.74 16.31
CA VAL A 270 -0.24 -9.75 16.22
C VAL A 270 -0.06 -8.94 14.93
N VAL A 271 -1.17 -8.46 14.38
CA VAL A 271 -1.20 -7.58 13.21
C VAL A 271 -1.97 -6.32 13.56
N ASP A 272 -1.26 -5.20 13.61
CA ASP A 272 -1.77 -3.88 13.99
C ASP A 272 -1.55 -2.86 12.88
N ASP A 273 -2.05 -1.64 13.10
CA ASP A 273 -1.85 -0.46 12.24
C ASP A 273 -2.16 -0.68 10.75
N VAL A 274 -3.17 -1.51 10.47
CA VAL A 274 -3.59 -1.78 9.09
C VAL A 274 -4.20 -0.52 8.48
N SER A 275 -3.64 -0.10 7.35
CA SER A 275 -4.13 0.99 6.53
C SER A 275 -4.22 0.56 5.07
N VAL A 276 -5.15 1.17 4.34
CA VAL A 276 -5.37 0.87 2.91
C VAL A 276 -5.52 2.18 2.16
N THR A 277 -4.71 2.37 1.12
CA THR A 277 -4.89 3.42 0.13
C THR A 277 -5.26 2.78 -1.21
N TYR A 278 -5.93 3.56 -2.07
CA TYR A 278 -6.33 3.11 -3.40
C TYR A 278 -5.77 4.06 -4.45
N ASP A 279 -5.05 3.50 -5.40
CA ASP A 279 -4.44 4.19 -6.53
C ASP A 279 -5.24 3.86 -7.80
N GLY A 280 -6.05 4.83 -8.21
CA GLY A 280 -6.87 4.72 -9.42
C GLY A 280 -6.07 4.89 -10.71
N THR A 281 -6.70 4.59 -11.84
CA THR A 281 -6.13 4.73 -13.18
C THR A 281 -6.89 5.76 -14.02
N LEU A 282 -6.19 6.40 -14.96
CA LEU A 282 -6.78 7.32 -15.94
C LEU A 282 -7.71 6.61 -16.92
N ASN A 283 -7.57 5.29 -17.11
CA ASN A 283 -8.49 4.52 -17.93
C ASN A 283 -9.77 4.20 -17.14
N PRO A 284 -10.95 4.74 -17.51
CA PRO A 284 -12.20 4.53 -16.77
C PRO A 284 -12.74 3.10 -16.83
N PHE A 285 -12.15 2.23 -17.65
CA PHE A 285 -12.52 0.82 -17.81
C PHE A 285 -11.45 -0.14 -17.32
N ALA A 286 -10.45 0.33 -16.57
CA ALA A 286 -9.40 -0.51 -16.00
C ALA A 286 -9.45 -0.49 -14.46
N ALA A 287 -8.92 -1.55 -13.87
CA ALA A 287 -8.71 -1.64 -12.43
C ALA A 287 -7.49 -0.79 -12.01
N GLY A 288 -7.50 -0.35 -10.75
CA GLY A 288 -6.36 0.29 -10.11
C GLY A 288 -5.58 -0.71 -9.25
N SER A 289 -4.82 -0.18 -8.30
CA SER A 289 -4.15 -0.95 -7.25
C SER A 289 -4.55 -0.42 -5.87
N ALA A 290 -4.37 -1.25 -4.85
CA ALA A 290 -4.50 -0.85 -3.46
C ALA A 290 -3.20 -1.13 -2.73
N VAL A 291 -2.73 -0.15 -1.96
CA VAL A 291 -1.53 -0.31 -1.13
C VAL A 291 -2.01 -0.55 0.30
N VAL A 292 -1.59 -1.67 0.88
CA VAL A 292 -1.92 -2.07 2.24
C VAL A 292 -0.65 -2.00 3.08
N THR A 293 -0.65 -1.14 4.09
CA THR A 293 0.43 -1.04 5.06
C THR A 293 -0.04 -1.57 6.40
N PHE A 294 0.79 -2.34 7.10
CA PHE A 294 0.47 -2.94 8.39
C PHE A 294 1.74 -3.24 9.17
N THR A 295 1.59 -3.40 10.48
CA THR A 295 2.68 -3.77 11.39
C THR A 295 2.41 -5.17 11.92
N VAL A 296 3.43 -6.03 11.84
CA VAL A 296 3.43 -7.36 12.45
C VAL A 296 4.29 -7.30 13.69
N THR A 297 3.80 -7.81 14.81
CA THR A 297 4.53 -7.84 16.09
C THR A 297 4.61 -9.27 16.61
N ASN A 298 5.80 -9.68 17.03
CA ASN A 298 5.96 -10.92 17.80
C ASN A 298 5.73 -10.59 19.28
N ASP A 299 4.50 -10.83 19.74
CA ASP A 299 4.07 -10.58 21.13
C ASP A 299 4.31 -11.81 22.03
N GLY A 300 4.88 -12.88 21.47
CA GLY A 300 5.24 -14.09 22.20
C GLY A 300 6.65 -14.05 22.77
N ASN A 301 7.03 -15.15 23.42
CA ASN A 301 8.39 -15.34 23.96
C ASN A 301 9.29 -16.22 23.09
N THR A 302 8.86 -16.64 21.89
CA THR A 302 9.67 -17.46 20.97
C THR A 302 9.97 -16.72 19.68
N ARG A 303 11.07 -17.07 19.02
CA ARG A 303 11.36 -16.63 17.65
C ARG A 303 10.37 -17.23 16.67
N LEU A 304 9.86 -16.40 15.79
CA LEU A 304 8.83 -16.75 14.83
C LEU A 304 9.34 -16.55 13.41
N ALA A 305 8.98 -17.46 12.52
CA ALA A 305 9.09 -17.30 11.07
C ALA A 305 7.67 -17.03 10.52
N PRO A 306 7.29 -15.75 10.29
CA PRO A 306 5.95 -15.41 9.84
C PRO A 306 5.84 -15.49 8.32
N GLY A 307 4.67 -15.87 7.82
CA GLY A 307 4.25 -15.72 6.44
C GLY A 307 2.99 -14.88 6.35
N GLN A 308 2.99 -13.88 5.47
CA GLN A 308 1.87 -12.96 5.29
C GLN A 308 1.06 -13.27 4.02
N SER A 309 -0.25 -13.03 4.09
CA SER A 309 -1.13 -12.99 2.92
C SER A 309 -2.05 -11.78 3.01
N VAL A 310 -2.18 -11.06 1.90
CA VAL A 310 -2.98 -9.83 1.82
C VAL A 310 -4.08 -9.99 0.79
N ARG A 311 -5.30 -9.66 1.18
CA ARG A 311 -6.49 -9.72 0.34
C ARG A 311 -7.22 -8.39 0.36
N VAL A 312 -7.60 -7.89 -0.81
CA VAL A 312 -8.39 -6.66 -0.96
C VAL A 312 -9.68 -7.01 -1.69
N ALA A 313 -10.83 -6.62 -1.15
CA ALA A 313 -12.12 -6.90 -1.76
C ALA A 313 -13.13 -5.76 -1.56
N GLY A 314 -14.06 -5.62 -2.50
CA GLY A 314 -15.22 -4.75 -2.37
C GLY A 314 -16.28 -5.31 -1.40
N PRO A 315 -17.44 -4.64 -1.31
CA PRO A 315 -18.55 -5.08 -0.46
C PRO A 315 -18.96 -6.51 -0.82
N TRP A 316 -19.26 -7.32 0.21
CA TRP A 316 -19.60 -8.74 0.07
C TRP A 316 -18.54 -9.61 -0.65
N GLY A 317 -17.29 -9.16 -0.72
CA GLY A 317 -16.20 -9.90 -1.38
C GLY A 317 -16.12 -9.68 -2.89
N ALA A 318 -16.86 -8.72 -3.45
CA ALA A 318 -16.86 -8.44 -4.88
C ALA A 318 -15.47 -8.00 -5.38
N GLY A 319 -15.07 -8.52 -6.55
CA GLY A 319 -13.81 -8.13 -7.20
C GLY A 319 -12.54 -8.44 -6.39
N ALA A 320 -12.59 -9.42 -5.48
CA ALA A 320 -11.49 -9.71 -4.57
C ALA A 320 -10.19 -10.05 -5.31
N GLN A 321 -9.12 -9.39 -4.91
CA GLN A 321 -7.74 -9.64 -5.34
C GLN A 321 -6.88 -10.02 -4.15
N SER A 322 -5.76 -10.68 -4.38
CA SER A 322 -4.83 -11.07 -3.33
C SER A 322 -3.40 -10.96 -3.82
N ALA A 323 -2.52 -10.46 -2.97
CA ALA A 323 -1.09 -10.56 -3.22
C ALA A 323 -0.62 -12.00 -2.96
N PRO A 324 0.45 -12.45 -3.63
CA PRO A 324 1.11 -13.70 -3.28
C PRO A 324 1.48 -13.74 -1.81
N ARG A 325 1.48 -14.94 -1.21
CA ARG A 325 2.04 -15.13 0.12
C ARG A 325 3.54 -14.82 0.06
N VAL A 326 4.02 -14.05 1.02
CA VAL A 326 5.43 -13.70 1.17
C VAL A 326 5.86 -14.08 2.57
N ASP A 327 7.00 -14.75 2.68
CA ASP A 327 7.61 -15.02 3.97
C ASP A 327 8.30 -13.77 4.48
N LEU A 328 8.09 -13.50 5.76
CA LEU A 328 8.74 -12.40 6.46
C LEU A 328 10.05 -12.91 7.09
N PRO A 329 11.01 -12.02 7.32
CA PRO A 329 12.19 -12.36 8.11
C PRO A 329 11.80 -12.92 9.47
N GLU A 330 12.69 -13.74 10.03
CA GLU A 330 12.55 -14.25 11.40
C GLU A 330 12.40 -13.07 12.38
N MET A 331 11.43 -13.17 13.29
CA MET A 331 11.13 -12.13 14.26
C MET A 331 11.50 -12.59 15.66
N LEU A 332 12.32 -11.80 16.35
CA LEU A 332 12.61 -12.01 17.77
C LEU A 332 11.40 -11.63 18.64
N PRO A 333 11.28 -12.21 19.86
CA PRO A 333 10.31 -11.75 20.85
C PRO A 333 10.33 -10.24 21.06
N GLY A 334 9.15 -9.61 21.12
CA GLY A 334 8.98 -8.17 21.34
C GLY A 334 9.26 -7.28 20.14
N THR A 335 9.69 -7.84 19.00
CA THR A 335 10.02 -7.03 17.81
C THR A 335 8.82 -6.78 16.91
N SER A 336 8.81 -5.62 16.26
CA SER A 336 7.75 -5.19 15.34
C SER A 336 8.34 -4.86 13.97
N LEU A 337 7.62 -5.20 12.91
CA LEU A 337 8.04 -5.02 11.53
C LEU A 337 6.89 -4.47 10.69
N THR A 338 7.09 -3.29 10.11
CA THR A 338 6.11 -2.65 9.23
C THR A 338 6.31 -3.09 7.78
N ARG A 339 5.23 -3.50 7.12
CA ARG A 339 5.24 -3.96 5.72
C ARG A 339 4.20 -3.20 4.89
N THR A 340 4.58 -2.95 3.64
CA THR A 340 3.73 -2.32 2.63
C THR A 340 3.61 -3.27 1.45
N VAL A 341 2.38 -3.60 1.08
CA VAL A 341 2.05 -4.55 0.02
C VAL A 341 1.12 -3.90 -0.98
N THR A 342 1.50 -3.91 -2.24
CA THR A 342 0.65 -3.47 -3.35
C THR A 342 -0.15 -4.65 -3.89
N VAL A 343 -1.47 -4.48 -3.96
CA VAL A 343 -2.41 -5.44 -4.56
C VAL A 343 -2.95 -4.83 -5.84
N ASP A 344 -2.58 -5.40 -6.98
CA ASP A 344 -3.03 -4.96 -8.29
C ASP A 344 -4.42 -5.50 -8.67
N GLY A 345 -5.03 -4.92 -9.70
CA GLY A 345 -6.30 -5.42 -10.26
C GLY A 345 -7.53 -5.10 -9.43
N VAL A 346 -7.44 -4.15 -8.50
CA VAL A 346 -8.53 -3.76 -7.59
C VAL A 346 -9.50 -2.84 -8.34
N TRP A 347 -10.75 -3.29 -8.48
CA TRP A 347 -11.79 -2.49 -9.13
C TRP A 347 -12.37 -1.44 -8.17
N PRO A 348 -12.63 -0.20 -8.64
CA PRO A 348 -13.20 0.87 -7.84
C PRO A 348 -14.70 0.69 -7.61
N LEU A 349 -15.07 -0.29 -6.79
CA LEU A 349 -16.45 -0.67 -6.45
C LEU A 349 -17.01 0.10 -5.24
N GLY A 350 -16.46 1.29 -4.93
CA GLY A 350 -16.81 2.06 -3.74
C GLY A 350 -15.94 1.68 -2.55
N ARG A 351 -16.53 1.22 -1.44
CA ARG A 351 -15.77 0.88 -0.23
C ARG A 351 -15.05 -0.45 -0.40
N VAL A 352 -13.72 -0.42 -0.38
CA VAL A 352 -12.87 -1.62 -0.42
C VAL A 352 -12.30 -1.90 0.96
N LYS A 353 -12.19 -3.18 1.31
CA LYS A 353 -11.60 -3.67 2.56
C LYS A 353 -10.32 -4.44 2.24
N GLY A 354 -9.21 -4.01 2.83
CA GLY A 354 -7.96 -4.78 2.88
C GLY A 354 -7.95 -5.61 4.16
N SER A 355 -7.70 -6.90 4.02
CA SER A 355 -7.51 -7.85 5.13
C SER A 355 -6.15 -8.50 5.01
N VAL A 356 -5.41 -8.50 6.10
CA VAL A 356 -4.11 -9.13 6.24
C VAL A 356 -4.28 -10.35 7.12
N THR A 357 -3.68 -11.47 6.74
CA THR A 357 -3.60 -12.68 7.56
C THR A 357 -2.14 -13.10 7.64
N VAL A 358 -1.63 -13.18 8.87
CA VAL A 358 -0.27 -13.64 9.18
C VAL A 358 -0.37 -14.96 9.91
N SER A 359 0.30 -15.97 9.37
CA SER A 359 0.53 -17.25 10.02
C SER A 359 2.01 -17.34 10.37
N ALA A 360 2.36 -17.80 11.56
CA ALA A 360 3.75 -17.93 11.98
C ALA A 360 4.05 -19.34 12.44
N GLU A 361 5.32 -19.72 12.33
CA GLU A 361 5.86 -20.97 12.84
C GLU A 361 6.97 -20.67 13.85
N VAL A 362 7.03 -21.46 14.93
CA VAL A 362 8.11 -21.33 15.91
C VAL A 362 9.40 -21.85 15.30
N VAL A 363 10.47 -21.06 15.37
CA VAL A 363 11.80 -21.51 14.91
C VAL A 363 12.29 -22.62 15.82
N THR A 364 12.61 -23.77 15.24
CA THR A 364 13.04 -24.96 16.00
C THR A 364 14.39 -24.70 16.67
N ALA A 365 14.49 -24.99 17.97
CA ALA A 365 15.76 -24.96 18.68
C ALA A 365 16.67 -26.12 18.21
N ILE A 366 17.99 -25.90 18.20
CA ILE A 366 18.95 -26.96 17.90
C ILE A 366 18.87 -28.05 18.98
N GLY A 367 18.79 -29.32 18.56
CA GLY A 367 18.57 -30.46 19.45
C GLY A 367 17.10 -30.81 19.71
N ALA A 368 16.15 -29.99 19.22
CA ALA A 368 14.71 -30.22 19.34
C ALA A 368 14.06 -30.65 18.00
N ALA A 369 14.82 -31.29 17.10
CA ALA A 369 14.32 -31.70 15.78
C ALA A 369 13.10 -32.64 15.83
N ASP A 370 12.95 -33.39 16.94
CA ASP A 370 11.83 -34.31 17.17
C ASP A 370 10.69 -33.70 18.01
N ALA A 371 10.78 -32.42 18.39
CA ALA A 371 9.72 -31.76 19.15
C ALA A 371 8.51 -31.47 18.26
N ALA A 372 7.32 -31.75 18.77
CA ALA A 372 6.08 -31.40 18.08
C ALA A 372 6.02 -29.89 17.84
N PRO A 373 5.64 -29.42 16.63
CA PRO A 373 5.50 -28.00 16.35
C PRO A 373 4.50 -27.37 17.33
N LEU A 374 4.91 -26.28 17.97
CA LEU A 374 4.01 -25.51 18.81
C LEU A 374 3.03 -24.74 17.93
N PRO A 375 1.70 -24.87 18.16
CA PRO A 375 0.73 -24.16 17.36
C PRO A 375 0.80 -22.66 17.63
N VAL A 376 0.83 -21.86 16.58
CA VAL A 376 0.70 -20.40 16.65
C VAL A 376 -0.63 -20.00 16.03
N ALA A 377 -1.46 -19.27 16.78
CA ALA A 377 -2.72 -18.78 16.26
C ALA A 377 -2.45 -17.75 15.14
N PRO A 378 -3.14 -17.84 13.98
CA PRO A 378 -2.97 -16.85 12.93
C PRO A 378 -3.55 -15.50 13.38
N ALA A 379 -2.83 -14.43 13.07
CA ALA A 379 -3.27 -13.06 13.33
C ALA A 379 -3.93 -12.46 12.10
N THR A 380 -4.99 -11.69 12.32
CA THR A 380 -5.70 -11.00 11.24
C THR A 380 -5.95 -9.55 11.58
N GLY A 381 -5.64 -8.66 10.64
CA GLY A 381 -5.94 -7.23 10.71
C GLY A 381 -6.70 -6.78 9.48
N SER A 382 -7.49 -5.71 9.58
CA SER A 382 -8.18 -5.17 8.41
C SER A 382 -8.53 -3.70 8.51
N ALA A 383 -8.50 -3.01 7.38
CA ALA A 383 -8.98 -1.64 7.25
C ALA A 383 -9.72 -1.45 5.92
N SER A 384 -10.38 -0.30 5.77
CA SER A 384 -11.17 -0.01 4.57
C SER A 384 -10.96 1.41 4.08
N THR A 385 -11.00 1.59 2.77
CA THR A 385 -10.91 2.90 2.11
C THR A 385 -11.94 3.00 0.99
N PHE A 386 -12.14 4.20 0.44
CA PHE A 386 -13.01 4.41 -0.71
C PHE A 386 -12.18 4.41 -2.00
N ALA A 387 -12.44 3.40 -2.84
CA ALA A 387 -11.91 3.33 -4.20
C ALA A 387 -12.86 4.08 -5.14
N VAL A 388 -12.65 5.40 -5.26
CA VAL A 388 -13.49 6.27 -6.08
C VAL A 388 -13.03 6.24 -7.55
N PRO A 389 -13.92 5.91 -8.52
CA PRO A 389 -13.55 5.85 -9.93
C PRO A 389 -13.55 7.25 -10.57
N TRP A 390 -12.60 8.11 -10.20
CA TRP A 390 -12.53 9.50 -10.67
C TRP A 390 -12.54 9.63 -12.20
N SER A 391 -11.83 8.76 -12.92
CA SER A 391 -11.79 8.75 -14.38
C SER A 391 -13.16 8.42 -15.01
N ALA A 392 -13.87 7.42 -14.47
CA ALA A 392 -15.21 7.08 -14.94
C ALA A 392 -16.24 8.17 -14.62
N LEU A 393 -16.12 8.82 -13.46
CA LEU A 393 -16.95 9.98 -13.10
C LEU A 393 -16.69 11.17 -14.02
N ALA A 394 -15.42 11.48 -14.32
CA ALA A 394 -15.07 12.53 -15.27
C ALA A 394 -15.63 12.23 -16.68
N LEU A 395 -15.49 10.99 -17.16
CA LEU A 395 -16.06 10.56 -18.44
C LEU A 395 -17.60 10.70 -18.44
N LEU A 396 -18.27 10.29 -17.36
CA LEU A 396 -19.71 10.42 -17.23
C LEU A 396 -20.14 11.89 -17.32
N VAL A 397 -19.45 12.79 -16.63
CA VAL A 397 -19.71 14.24 -16.68
C VAL A 397 -19.52 14.78 -18.10
N LEU A 398 -18.45 14.38 -18.81
CA LEU A 398 -18.21 14.80 -20.19
C LEU A 398 -19.29 14.31 -21.15
N VAL A 399 -19.72 13.04 -21.02
CA VAL A 399 -20.78 12.46 -21.86
C VAL A 399 -22.11 13.16 -21.61
N VAL A 400 -22.52 13.31 -20.34
CA VAL A 400 -23.76 13.99 -19.97
C VAL A 400 -23.73 15.46 -20.42
N GLY A 401 -22.61 16.16 -20.20
CA GLY A 401 -22.40 17.53 -20.66
C GLY A 401 -22.52 17.66 -22.18
N GLY A 402 -21.90 16.75 -22.93
CA GLY A 402 -21.99 16.68 -24.40
C GLY A 402 -23.42 16.48 -24.89
N VAL A 403 -24.17 15.55 -24.30
CA VAL A 403 -25.59 15.31 -24.63
C VAL A 403 -26.45 16.53 -24.34
N VAL A 404 -26.24 17.19 -23.20
CA VAL A 404 -26.96 18.42 -22.84
C VAL A 404 -26.65 19.55 -23.84
N LEU A 405 -25.38 19.75 -24.19
CA LEU A 405 -24.97 20.75 -25.17
C LEU A 405 -25.52 20.46 -26.56
N GLN A 406 -25.50 19.20 -27.01
CA GLN A 406 -26.08 18.78 -28.29
C GLN A 406 -27.58 19.05 -28.33
N ARG A 407 -28.32 18.72 -27.27
CA ARG A 407 -29.76 19.01 -27.17
C ARG A 407 -30.04 20.51 -27.15
N ARG A 408 -29.25 21.31 -26.43
CA ARG A 408 -29.38 22.79 -26.43
C ARG A 408 -29.06 23.39 -27.80
N GLY A 409 -28.02 22.91 -28.46
CA GLY A 409 -27.64 23.30 -29.82
C GLY A 409 -28.72 22.96 -30.85
N ALA A 410 -29.27 21.75 -30.80
CA ALA A 410 -30.36 21.32 -31.67
C ALA A 410 -31.63 22.18 -31.47
N ARG A 411 -31.98 22.51 -30.21
CA ARG A 411 -33.09 23.43 -29.92
C ARG A 411 -32.84 24.84 -30.47
N ARG A 412 -31.62 25.38 -30.32
CA ARG A 412 -31.25 26.70 -30.87
C ARG A 412 -31.26 26.72 -32.41
N ARG A 413 -30.79 25.64 -33.05
CA ARG A 413 -30.81 25.50 -34.52
C ARG A 413 -32.25 25.44 -35.04
N ARG A 414 -33.12 24.62 -34.45
CA ARG A 414 -34.56 24.59 -34.79
C ARG A 414 -35.21 25.97 -34.68
N ALA A 415 -34.96 26.69 -33.59
CA ALA A 415 -35.47 28.05 -33.41
C ALA A 415 -34.91 29.05 -34.45
N SER A 416 -33.67 28.87 -34.92
CA SER A 416 -33.10 29.69 -35.99
C SER A 416 -33.65 29.32 -37.37
N ASP A 417 -33.90 28.04 -37.63
CA ASP A 417 -34.44 27.56 -38.89
C ASP A 417 -35.91 27.97 -39.03
N GLU A 418 -36.70 27.90 -37.95
CA GLU A 418 -38.06 28.43 -37.89
C GLU A 418 -38.11 29.94 -38.18
N ARG A 419 -37.15 30.72 -37.66
CA ARG A 419 -37.04 32.16 -37.96
C ARG A 419 -36.75 32.41 -39.44
N LYS A 420 -35.81 31.68 -40.04
CA LYS A 420 -35.49 31.80 -41.46
C LYS A 420 -36.65 31.40 -42.36
N VAL A 421 -37.38 30.34 -42.00
CA VAL A 421 -38.59 29.91 -42.71
C VAL A 421 -39.68 30.98 -42.58
N ALA A 422 -39.89 31.54 -41.39
CA ALA A 422 -40.85 32.63 -41.19
C ALA A 422 -40.50 33.89 -41.99
N GLU A 423 -39.22 34.26 -42.05
CA GLU A 423 -38.72 35.38 -42.87
C GLU A 423 -38.92 35.12 -44.36
N ALA A 424 -38.57 33.94 -44.86
CA ALA A 424 -38.76 33.56 -46.26
C ALA A 424 -40.24 33.54 -46.66
N VAL A 425 -41.13 33.06 -45.79
CA VAL A 425 -42.58 33.09 -46.01
C VAL A 425 -43.10 34.53 -46.02
N ALA A 426 -42.63 35.38 -45.11
CA ALA A 426 -43.01 36.79 -45.08
C ALA A 426 -42.55 37.53 -46.35
N GLN A 427 -41.36 37.22 -46.86
CA GLN A 427 -40.84 37.80 -48.10
C GLN A 427 -41.62 37.32 -49.32
N ALA A 428 -41.92 36.02 -49.44
CA ALA A 428 -42.70 35.48 -50.54
C ALA A 428 -44.14 36.02 -50.57
N LEU A 429 -44.75 36.28 -49.41
CA LEU A 429 -46.07 36.93 -49.33
C LEU A 429 -46.00 38.39 -49.83
N LYS A 430 -44.93 39.10 -49.49
CA LYS A 430 -44.72 40.48 -49.95
C LYS A 430 -44.50 40.56 -51.47
N GLU A 431 -43.70 39.66 -52.03
CA GLU A 431 -43.47 39.58 -53.49
C GLU A 431 -44.74 39.18 -54.26
N ARG A 432 -45.60 38.33 -53.69
CA ARG A 432 -46.90 37.98 -54.28
C ARG A 432 -47.87 39.17 -54.30
N ASP A 433 -47.87 39.98 -53.25
CA ASP A 433 -48.72 41.16 -53.17
C ASP A 433 -48.21 42.33 -54.04
N GLU A 434 -46.93 42.29 -54.46
CA GLU A 434 -46.30 43.26 -55.36
C GLU A 434 -46.35 42.87 -56.86
N GLN A 435 -46.80 41.65 -57.23
CA GLN A 435 -47.03 41.27 -58.63
C GLN A 435 -48.39 41.81 -59.13
N PRO A 436 -48.41 42.74 -60.12
CA PRO A 436 -49.66 43.21 -60.68
C PRO A 436 -50.32 42.09 -61.50
N VAL A 437 -51.60 41.87 -61.25
CA VAL A 437 -52.46 41.04 -62.11
C VAL A 437 -52.52 41.72 -63.47
N VAL A 438 -51.87 41.12 -64.47
CA VAL A 438 -51.96 41.53 -65.88
C VAL A 438 -53.07 40.76 -66.57
#